data_AF-A0A949EJ79-F1
#
_entry.id   AF-A0A949EJ79-F1
#
_cell.length_a   1.000
_cell.length_b   1.000
_cell.length_c   1.000
_cell.angle_alpha   90.00
_cell.angle_beta   90.00
_cell.angle_gamma   90.00
#
_symmetry.space_group_name_H-M   'P 1'
#
loop_
_entity.id
_entity.type
_entity.pdbx_description
1 polymer ?
#
loop_
_entity_poly.entity_id
_entity_poly.type
_entity_poly.pdbx_seq_one_letter_code
_entity_poly.pdbx_strand_id
1 'polypeptide(L)'
;MRFSAYFIKFSHPQANFTGNVQIAGKSVAANFSKISDDLFAAHFKNQVEFSFRQEIDFKNAKGRFTVLLPVLSQYNQRKLKKMAEILRSIQDKAFREIILALLTVENFLEVQGLLYFFSLERSAAAKVLIELELARQLKVINLNYLFVTSWEHFLQNLAAMESGLRQAYEGRERTLKFTQLEKTVKIPQETIFFKYLLKKCSQEFPCKVLPNALIFSKLPLMDEEKTRMADIEKTLKANKFLIFTIENVQKNTDYSLKQINDSLWYMLDEEKFLQLDERHFIFNDEYNKIINRLKKFKRNQGDILTFDDLRAVTSYSRKYLIVLFEYWDGHNITRRVGNKRQILLGA
;
A
#
# COMPACT_ATOMS: atom_id res chain seq x y z
N MET A 1 23.57 4.29 -22.50
CA MET A 1 24.08 3.77 -21.21
C MET A 1 25.06 2.66 -21.55
N ARG A 2 26.22 2.63 -20.88
CA ARG A 2 27.29 1.70 -21.23
C ARG A 2 27.26 0.48 -20.32
N PHE A 3 27.45 -0.71 -20.88
CA PHE A 3 27.48 -1.95 -20.12
C PHE A 3 28.88 -2.58 -20.21
N SER A 4 29.25 -3.30 -19.15
CA SER A 4 30.52 -4.04 -19.12
C SER A 4 30.39 -5.43 -19.73
N ALA A 5 29.18 -5.94 -19.98
CA ALA A 5 28.99 -7.24 -20.59
C ALA A 5 27.70 -7.33 -21.43
N TYR A 6 27.78 -8.14 -22.48
CA TYR A 6 26.69 -8.37 -23.43
C TYR A 6 26.58 -9.84 -23.79
N PHE A 7 25.35 -10.32 -23.90
CA PHE A 7 25.03 -11.56 -24.61
C PHE A 7 25.13 -11.32 -26.11
N ILE A 8 25.84 -12.22 -26.79
CA ILE A 8 26.10 -12.13 -28.22
C ILE A 8 25.84 -13.48 -28.90
N LYS A 9 25.50 -13.40 -30.18
CA LYS A 9 25.50 -14.55 -31.09
C LYS A 9 26.82 -14.55 -31.87
N PHE A 10 27.64 -15.58 -31.67
CA PHE A 10 28.95 -15.74 -32.27
C PHE A 10 29.32 -17.21 -32.43
N SER A 11 29.82 -17.59 -33.61
CA SER A 11 30.33 -18.94 -33.84
C SER A 11 31.84 -18.97 -33.62
N HIS A 12 32.28 -19.66 -32.56
CA HIS A 12 33.70 -19.79 -32.23
C HIS A 12 33.99 -21.18 -31.62
N PRO A 13 35.12 -21.82 -31.99
CA PRO A 13 35.43 -23.17 -31.52
C PRO A 13 35.78 -23.23 -30.02
N GLN A 14 36.42 -22.19 -29.48
CA GLN A 14 36.83 -22.16 -28.07
C GLN A 14 35.68 -21.70 -27.18
N ALA A 15 35.46 -22.43 -26.08
CA ALA A 15 34.43 -22.09 -25.10
C ALA A 15 34.76 -20.82 -24.29
N ASN A 16 36.04 -20.56 -24.00
CA ASN A 16 36.49 -19.34 -23.35
C ASN A 16 37.71 -18.81 -24.09
N PHE A 17 37.72 -17.52 -24.42
CA PHE A 17 38.84 -16.88 -25.11
C PHE A 17 38.86 -15.37 -24.89
N THR A 18 40.00 -14.74 -25.17
CA THR A 18 40.15 -13.28 -25.17
C THR A 18 40.29 -12.79 -26.59
N GLY A 19 39.60 -11.71 -26.94
CA GLY A 19 39.55 -11.18 -28.30
C GLY A 19 39.50 -9.67 -28.34
N ASN A 20 39.77 -9.11 -29.52
CA ASN A 20 39.65 -7.68 -29.79
C ASN A 20 38.50 -7.43 -30.76
N VAL A 21 37.58 -6.55 -30.38
CA VAL A 21 36.45 -6.12 -31.21
C VAL A 21 36.69 -4.70 -31.72
N GLN A 22 36.21 -4.38 -32.91
CA GLN A 22 36.29 -3.03 -33.45
C GLN A 22 35.04 -2.23 -33.09
N ILE A 23 35.22 -1.11 -32.37
CA ILE A 23 34.15 -0.20 -31.98
C ILE A 23 34.55 1.21 -32.42
N ALA A 24 33.83 1.78 -33.39
CA ALA A 24 34.10 3.13 -33.92
C ALA A 24 35.59 3.36 -34.26
N GLY A 25 36.22 2.38 -34.93
CA GLY A 25 37.64 2.42 -35.32
C GLY A 25 38.64 2.13 -34.20
N LYS A 26 38.21 1.90 -32.96
CA LYS A 26 39.07 1.53 -31.82
C LYS A 26 39.00 0.04 -31.55
N SER A 27 40.15 -0.55 -31.25
CA SER A 27 40.28 -1.95 -30.83
C SER A 27 40.02 -2.05 -29.33
N VAL A 28 38.97 -2.78 -28.93
CA VAL A 28 38.61 -2.98 -27.53
C VAL A 28 38.71 -4.46 -27.17
N ALA A 29 39.45 -4.77 -26.12
CA ALA A 29 39.61 -6.14 -25.63
C ALA A 29 38.37 -6.61 -24.86
N ALA A 30 37.98 -7.86 -25.08
CA ALA A 30 36.88 -8.53 -24.39
C ALA A 30 37.21 -10.00 -24.11
N ASN A 31 36.71 -10.49 -22.98
CA ASN A 31 36.74 -11.90 -22.62
C ASN A 31 35.40 -12.52 -22.98
N PHE A 32 35.42 -13.65 -23.68
CA PHE A 32 34.23 -14.33 -24.14
C PHE A 32 34.07 -15.63 -23.39
N SER A 33 32.87 -15.89 -22.89
CA SER A 33 32.50 -17.13 -22.22
C SER A 33 31.28 -17.76 -22.89
N LYS A 34 31.39 -19.02 -23.29
CA LYS A 34 30.32 -19.74 -23.98
C LYS A 34 29.21 -20.08 -23.01
N ILE A 35 27.98 -19.80 -23.42
CA ILE A 35 26.76 -20.12 -22.66
C ILE A 35 26.13 -21.39 -23.23
N SER A 36 25.97 -21.44 -24.55
CA SER A 36 25.42 -22.59 -25.30
C SER A 36 25.73 -22.42 -26.78
N ASP A 37 25.83 -23.49 -27.57
CA ASP A 37 25.88 -23.46 -29.05
C ASP A 37 26.70 -22.30 -29.67
N ASP A 38 26.04 -21.26 -30.18
CA ASP A 38 26.57 -20.03 -30.77
C ASP A 38 26.32 -18.78 -29.89
N LEU A 39 25.98 -18.97 -28.61
CA LEU A 39 25.73 -17.92 -27.63
C LEU A 39 26.90 -17.77 -26.66
N PHE A 40 27.36 -16.54 -26.54
CA PHE A 40 28.46 -16.14 -25.66
C PHE A 40 28.08 -14.93 -24.81
N ALA A 41 28.69 -14.81 -23.63
CA ALA A 41 28.78 -13.54 -22.93
C ALA A 41 30.14 -12.90 -23.23
N ALA A 42 30.12 -11.69 -23.77
CA ALA A 42 31.28 -10.85 -24.00
C ALA A 42 31.44 -9.86 -22.84
N HIS A 43 32.57 -9.95 -22.12
CA HIS A 43 32.91 -9.12 -20.98
C HIS A 43 34.03 -8.14 -21.34
N PHE A 44 33.76 -6.86 -21.19
CA PHE A 44 34.66 -5.76 -21.52
C PHE A 44 35.29 -5.20 -20.26
N LYS A 45 36.58 -4.83 -20.34
CA LYS A 45 37.30 -4.21 -19.23
C LYS A 45 36.72 -2.82 -18.87
N ASN A 46 36.32 -2.07 -19.88
CA ASN A 46 35.67 -0.78 -19.75
C ASN A 46 34.24 -0.89 -20.26
N GLN A 47 33.32 -0.07 -19.74
CA GLN A 47 31.96 -0.07 -20.25
C GLN A 47 31.95 0.39 -21.73
N VAL A 48 31.27 -0.38 -22.57
CA VAL A 48 31.11 -0.09 -23.99
C VAL A 48 29.63 0.16 -24.31
N GLU A 49 29.38 0.71 -25.48
CA GLU A 49 28.05 1.08 -25.94
C GLU A 49 27.74 0.32 -27.22
N PHE A 50 26.66 -0.45 -27.16
CA PHE A 50 26.11 -1.16 -28.31
C PHE A 50 24.61 -0.95 -28.39
N SER A 51 24.08 -1.18 -29.59
CA SER A 51 22.64 -1.21 -29.86
C SER A 51 22.16 -2.63 -30.07
N PHE A 52 20.85 -2.84 -29.89
CA PHE A 52 20.20 -4.11 -30.13
C PHE A 52 20.40 -4.57 -31.58
N ARG A 53 20.82 -5.83 -31.77
CA ARG A 53 21.11 -6.44 -33.08
C ARG A 53 22.27 -5.80 -33.85
N GLN A 54 23.09 -4.99 -33.19
CA GLN A 54 24.29 -4.45 -33.82
C GLN A 54 25.25 -5.58 -34.20
N GLU A 55 25.69 -5.60 -35.45
CA GLU A 55 26.78 -6.46 -35.90
C GLU A 55 28.13 -5.78 -35.67
N ILE A 56 29.09 -6.53 -35.13
CA ILE A 56 30.42 -6.03 -34.83
C ILE A 56 31.47 -6.98 -35.42
N ASP A 57 32.45 -6.41 -36.11
CA ASP A 57 33.58 -7.15 -36.66
C ASP A 57 34.59 -7.53 -35.56
N PHE A 58 35.00 -8.80 -35.58
CA PHE A 58 36.05 -9.31 -34.73
C PHE A 58 37.41 -9.11 -35.42
N LYS A 59 38.36 -8.41 -34.77
CA LYS A 59 39.58 -7.93 -35.45
C LYS A 59 40.52 -9.05 -35.90
N ASN A 60 40.59 -10.16 -35.16
CA ASN A 60 41.61 -11.19 -35.33
C ASN A 60 41.10 -12.52 -35.92
N ALA A 61 39.81 -12.60 -36.29
CA ALA A 61 39.21 -13.77 -36.92
C ALA A 61 38.20 -13.30 -37.97
N LYS A 62 38.04 -14.05 -39.07
CA LYS A 62 36.93 -13.83 -40.00
C LYS A 62 35.62 -14.17 -39.27
N GLY A 63 34.97 -13.16 -38.70
CA GLY A 63 33.74 -13.37 -37.96
C GLY A 63 33.11 -12.05 -37.52
N ARG A 64 31.78 -12.02 -37.61
CA ARG A 64 30.95 -11.00 -36.96
C ARG A 64 30.19 -11.65 -35.82
N PHE A 65 29.97 -10.89 -34.77
CA PHE A 65 28.98 -11.26 -33.77
C PHE A 65 27.83 -10.26 -33.77
N THR A 66 26.66 -10.75 -33.39
CA THR A 66 25.47 -9.92 -33.23
C THR A 66 25.21 -9.70 -31.75
N VAL A 67 25.05 -8.43 -31.35
CA VAL A 67 24.70 -8.08 -29.97
C VAL A 67 23.22 -8.39 -29.71
N LEU A 68 22.94 -9.18 -28.68
CA LEU A 68 21.58 -9.61 -28.34
C LEU A 68 21.01 -8.82 -27.16
N LEU A 69 21.68 -8.81 -26.02
CA LEU A 69 21.22 -8.10 -24.82
C LEU A 69 22.39 -7.70 -23.94
N PRO A 70 22.28 -6.60 -23.18
CA PRO A 70 23.19 -6.37 -22.06
C PRO A 70 23.00 -7.43 -20.97
N VAL A 71 24.08 -7.78 -20.27
CA VAL A 71 24.05 -8.62 -19.07
C VAL A 71 23.61 -7.74 -17.90
N LEU A 72 22.43 -8.01 -17.34
CA LEU A 72 21.80 -7.14 -16.34
C LEU A 72 22.14 -7.50 -14.89
N SER A 73 22.46 -8.77 -14.65
CA SER A 73 22.76 -9.27 -13.32
C SER A 73 23.81 -10.38 -13.37
N GLN A 74 24.25 -10.83 -12.20
CA GLN A 74 25.05 -12.04 -12.11
C GLN A 74 24.12 -13.25 -12.24
N TYR A 75 24.32 -14.03 -13.30
CA TYR A 75 23.52 -15.20 -13.59
C TYR A 75 24.20 -16.47 -13.09
N ASN A 76 23.51 -17.23 -12.23
CA ASN A 76 23.88 -18.61 -11.94
C ASN A 76 23.56 -19.53 -13.13
N GLN A 77 24.04 -20.78 -13.11
CA GLN A 77 23.84 -21.73 -14.20
C GLN A 77 22.36 -21.94 -14.57
N ARG A 78 21.46 -21.98 -13.58
CA ARG A 78 20.01 -22.13 -13.81
C ARG A 78 19.43 -20.95 -14.57
N LYS A 79 19.77 -19.72 -14.17
CA LYS A 79 19.33 -18.51 -14.88
C LYS A 79 19.97 -18.41 -16.27
N LEU A 80 21.25 -18.77 -16.42
CA LEU A 80 21.93 -18.78 -17.72
C LEU A 80 21.24 -19.72 -18.71
N LYS A 81 20.80 -20.91 -18.26
CA LYS A 81 20.04 -21.84 -19.11
C LYS A 81 18.73 -21.21 -19.63
N LYS A 82 17.94 -20.61 -18.75
CA LYS A 82 16.72 -19.89 -19.14
C LYS A 82 17.02 -18.71 -20.07
N MET A 83 18.09 -17.96 -19.78
CA MET A 83 18.50 -16.83 -20.61
C MET A 83 18.91 -17.30 -22.01
N ALA A 84 19.64 -18.42 -22.13
CA ALA A 84 19.99 -19.01 -23.42
C ALA A 84 18.75 -19.36 -24.26
N GLU A 85 17.72 -19.95 -23.64
CA GLU A 85 16.43 -20.24 -24.30
C GLU A 85 15.75 -18.95 -24.82
N ILE A 86 15.78 -17.87 -24.04
CA ILE A 86 15.24 -16.57 -24.45
C ILE A 86 16.04 -15.97 -25.62
N LEU A 87 17.37 -16.01 -25.53
CA LEU A 87 18.29 -15.40 -26.49
C LEU A 87 18.22 -16.04 -27.88
N ARG A 88 17.89 -17.33 -27.98
CA ARG A 88 17.80 -18.05 -29.27
C ARG A 88 16.82 -17.42 -30.27
N SER A 89 15.71 -16.85 -29.79
CA SER A 89 14.67 -16.24 -30.63
C SER A 89 14.50 -14.74 -30.38
N ILE A 90 15.40 -14.11 -29.62
CA ILE A 90 15.22 -12.72 -29.21
C ILE A 90 15.31 -11.73 -30.37
N GLN A 91 16.03 -12.10 -31.43
CA GLN A 91 16.21 -11.29 -32.63
C GLN A 91 14.93 -11.10 -33.43
N ASP A 92 13.88 -11.87 -33.20
CA ASP A 92 12.60 -11.72 -33.90
C ASP A 92 11.53 -11.09 -33.02
N LYS A 93 11.84 -10.88 -31.74
CA LYS A 93 10.89 -10.39 -30.75
C LYS A 93 10.74 -8.88 -30.75
N ALA A 94 9.51 -8.43 -30.53
CA ALA A 94 9.22 -7.02 -30.27
C ALA A 94 9.67 -6.64 -28.86
N PHE A 95 9.91 -5.34 -28.62
CA PHE A 95 10.33 -4.82 -27.32
C PHE A 95 9.45 -5.33 -26.15
N ARG A 96 8.13 -5.33 -26.33
CA ARG A 96 7.18 -5.83 -25.33
C ARG A 96 7.45 -7.30 -24.94
N GLU A 97 7.76 -8.14 -25.91
CA GLU A 97 7.98 -9.58 -25.70
C GLU A 97 9.34 -9.82 -25.05
N ILE A 98 10.33 -8.97 -25.37
CA ILE A 98 11.64 -8.99 -24.74
C ILE A 98 11.53 -8.65 -23.25
N ILE A 99 10.81 -7.58 -22.89
CA ILE A 99 10.60 -7.20 -21.49
C ILE A 99 9.94 -8.32 -20.70
N LEU A 100 8.87 -8.93 -21.24
CA LEU A 100 8.18 -10.04 -20.58
C LEU A 100 9.09 -11.27 -20.44
N ALA A 101 9.88 -11.60 -21.47
CA ALA A 101 10.82 -12.71 -21.42
C ALA A 101 11.91 -12.48 -20.35
N LEU A 102 12.48 -11.28 -20.29
CA LEU A 102 13.46 -10.90 -19.28
C LEU A 102 12.89 -11.05 -17.85
N LEU A 103 11.63 -10.68 -17.62
CA LEU A 103 10.95 -10.81 -16.33
C LEU A 103 10.68 -12.27 -15.89
N THR A 104 10.91 -13.27 -16.76
CA THR A 104 10.87 -14.69 -16.37
C THR A 104 12.17 -15.18 -15.71
N VAL A 105 13.24 -14.39 -15.85
CA VAL A 105 14.57 -14.66 -15.30
C VAL A 105 14.94 -13.63 -14.23
N GLU A 106 14.57 -12.38 -14.45
CA GLU A 106 14.77 -11.27 -13.53
C GLU A 106 13.50 -10.91 -12.79
N ASN A 107 13.62 -10.70 -11.48
CA ASN A 107 12.49 -10.25 -10.68
C ASN A 107 12.12 -8.79 -11.00
N PHE A 108 13.12 -7.97 -11.34
CA PHE A 108 12.94 -6.55 -11.64
C PHE A 108 13.75 -6.13 -12.85
N LEU A 109 13.25 -5.11 -13.56
CA LEU A 109 13.96 -4.44 -14.63
C LEU A 109 13.89 -2.92 -14.45
N GLU A 110 15.03 -2.26 -14.60
CA GLU A 110 15.12 -0.81 -14.77
C GLU A 110 15.15 -0.49 -16.27
N VAL A 111 13.97 -0.33 -16.86
CA VAL A 111 13.84 -0.22 -18.32
C VAL A 111 14.44 1.09 -18.84
N GLN A 112 14.53 2.14 -18.02
CA GLN A 112 15.17 3.40 -18.41
C GLN A 112 16.61 3.18 -18.89
N GLY A 113 17.38 2.31 -18.22
CA GLY A 113 18.75 1.98 -18.63
C GLY A 113 18.86 1.27 -19.97
N LEU A 114 17.78 0.65 -20.43
CA LEU A 114 17.70 -0.12 -21.68
C LEU A 114 17.24 0.69 -22.89
N LEU A 115 16.67 1.88 -22.69
CA LEU A 115 16.06 2.67 -23.76
C LEU A 115 17.04 2.97 -24.90
N TYR A 116 18.26 3.39 -24.55
CA TYR A 116 19.31 3.65 -25.53
C TYR A 116 19.68 2.38 -26.32
N PHE A 117 19.81 1.24 -25.64
CA PHE A 117 20.15 -0.03 -26.27
C PHE A 117 19.12 -0.42 -27.33
N PHE A 118 17.83 -0.23 -27.04
CA PHE A 118 16.74 -0.50 -27.98
C PHE A 118 16.44 0.64 -28.95
N SER A 119 17.16 1.77 -28.87
CA SER A 119 16.87 2.99 -29.64
C SER A 119 15.41 3.46 -29.50
N LEU A 120 14.87 3.36 -28.28
CA LEU A 120 13.48 3.71 -27.97
C LEU A 120 13.38 5.01 -27.18
N GLU A 121 12.40 5.83 -27.55
CA GLU A 121 12.01 6.97 -26.73
C GLU A 121 11.35 6.54 -25.42
N ARG A 122 11.57 7.31 -24.36
CA ARG A 122 10.98 7.07 -23.04
C ARG A 122 9.45 7.06 -23.08
N SER A 123 8.84 7.97 -23.85
CA SER A 123 7.39 8.07 -24.03
C SER A 123 6.80 6.79 -24.63
N ALA A 124 7.41 6.29 -25.71
CA ALA A 124 7.01 5.06 -26.38
C ALA A 124 7.14 3.84 -25.45
N ALA A 125 8.28 3.72 -24.75
CA ALA A 125 8.48 2.64 -23.79
C ALA A 125 7.48 2.69 -22.62
N ALA A 126 7.23 3.89 -22.05
CA ALA A 126 6.27 4.07 -20.98
C ALA A 126 4.85 3.64 -21.41
N LYS A 127 4.44 3.99 -22.63
CA LYS A 127 3.14 3.58 -23.19
C LYS A 127 3.02 2.06 -23.23
N VAL A 128 4.03 1.36 -23.75
CA VAL A 128 4.05 -0.12 -23.79
C VAL A 128 3.97 -0.72 -22.38
N LEU A 129 4.73 -0.19 -21.42
CA LEU A 129 4.71 -0.70 -20.04
C LEU A 129 3.35 -0.50 -19.36
N ILE A 130 2.68 0.63 -19.59
CA ILE A 130 1.33 0.89 -19.10
C ILE A 130 0.32 -0.07 -19.73
N GLU A 131 0.39 -0.30 -21.04
CA GLU A 131 -0.47 -1.28 -21.72
C GLU A 131 -0.29 -2.69 -21.14
N LEU A 132 0.95 -3.11 -20.89
CA LEU A 132 1.25 -4.40 -20.27
C LEU A 132 0.77 -4.48 -18.81
N GLU A 133 0.80 -3.38 -18.07
CA GLU A 133 0.24 -3.30 -16.71
C GLU A 133 -1.29 -3.38 -16.71
N LEU A 134 -1.97 -2.67 -17.62
CA LEU A 134 -3.41 -2.77 -17.80
C LEU A 134 -3.84 -4.18 -18.18
N ALA A 135 -3.03 -4.87 -18.98
CA ALA A 135 -3.20 -6.28 -19.32
C ALA A 135 -2.78 -7.26 -18.20
N ARG A 136 -2.33 -6.75 -17.04
CA ARG A 136 -1.87 -7.55 -15.87
C ARG A 136 -0.75 -8.55 -16.21
N GLN A 137 0.13 -8.19 -17.13
CA GLN A 137 1.29 -9.02 -17.49
C GLN A 137 2.54 -8.62 -16.68
N LEU A 138 2.67 -7.33 -16.36
CA LEU A 138 3.70 -6.79 -15.48
C LEU A 138 3.11 -5.74 -14.55
N LYS A 139 3.90 -5.28 -13.58
CA LYS A 139 3.56 -4.16 -12.71
C LYS A 139 4.62 -3.07 -12.84
N VAL A 140 4.18 -1.84 -13.08
CA VAL A 140 5.06 -0.67 -12.99
C VAL A 140 5.11 -0.19 -11.55
N ILE A 141 6.31 -0.17 -10.98
CA ILE A 141 6.56 0.24 -9.59
C ILE A 141 6.93 1.73 -9.54
N ASN A 142 7.72 2.19 -10.50
CA ASN A 142 8.14 3.58 -10.60
C ASN A 142 8.26 4.03 -12.06
N LEU A 143 7.47 5.03 -12.46
CA LEU A 143 7.47 5.57 -13.82
C LEU A 143 8.69 6.46 -14.14
N ASN A 144 9.37 7.03 -13.14
CA ASN A 144 10.55 7.85 -13.38
C ASN A 144 11.67 6.98 -13.96
N TYR A 145 11.96 5.86 -13.29
CA TYR A 145 13.00 4.90 -13.67
C TYR A 145 12.51 3.79 -14.61
N LEU A 146 11.23 3.80 -14.97
CA LEU A 146 10.54 2.69 -15.64
C LEU A 146 10.87 1.34 -14.96
N PHE A 147 10.80 1.34 -13.63
CA PHE A 147 11.12 0.18 -12.80
C PHE A 147 9.91 -0.75 -12.74
N VAL A 148 10.07 -1.97 -13.22
CA VAL A 148 8.98 -2.93 -13.41
C VAL A 148 9.32 -4.31 -12.86
N THR A 149 8.28 -5.09 -12.57
CA THR A 149 8.34 -6.51 -12.17
C THR A 149 7.27 -7.30 -12.91
N SER A 150 7.38 -8.63 -13.00
CA SER A 150 6.27 -9.46 -13.48
C SER A 150 5.04 -9.33 -12.57
N TRP A 151 3.86 -9.53 -13.13
CA TRP A 151 2.60 -9.45 -12.38
C TRP A 151 2.52 -10.55 -11.30
N GLU A 152 2.97 -11.76 -11.64
CA GLU A 152 3.03 -12.87 -10.69
C GLU A 152 3.94 -12.56 -9.49
N HIS A 153 5.16 -12.08 -9.75
CA HIS A 153 6.09 -11.71 -8.69
C HIS A 153 5.51 -10.56 -7.84
N PHE A 154 4.83 -9.60 -8.45
CA PHE A 154 4.15 -8.54 -7.73
C PHE A 154 3.07 -9.09 -6.78
N LEU A 155 2.18 -9.96 -7.25
CA LEU A 155 1.10 -10.51 -6.43
C LEU A 155 1.62 -11.37 -5.28
N GLN A 156 2.63 -12.20 -5.52
CA GLN A 156 3.23 -13.04 -4.48
C GLN A 156 3.79 -12.20 -3.33
N ASN A 157 4.53 -11.13 -3.64
CA ASN A 157 5.11 -10.27 -2.60
C ASN A 157 4.08 -9.35 -1.95
N LEU A 158 3.05 -8.93 -2.69
CA LEU A 158 1.92 -8.19 -2.13
C LEU A 158 1.20 -9.03 -1.08
N ALA A 159 0.86 -10.28 -1.40
CA ALA A 159 0.22 -11.20 -0.47
C ALA A 159 1.11 -11.49 0.76
N ALA A 160 2.43 -11.64 0.57
CA ALA A 160 3.37 -11.81 1.67
C ALA A 160 3.42 -10.58 2.60
N MET A 161 3.42 -9.37 2.04
CA MET A 161 3.38 -8.11 2.80
C MET A 161 2.07 -7.98 3.57
N GLU A 162 0.93 -8.21 2.92
CA GLU A 162 -0.40 -8.18 3.55
C GLU A 162 -0.51 -9.20 4.68
N SER A 163 -0.03 -10.42 4.46
CA SER A 163 -0.01 -11.47 5.47
C SER A 163 0.84 -11.08 6.68
N GLY A 164 2.04 -10.53 6.45
CA GLY A 164 2.92 -10.08 7.53
C GLY A 164 2.31 -8.95 8.37
N LEU A 165 1.69 -7.96 7.72
CA LEU A 165 1.00 -6.87 8.40
C LEU A 165 -0.24 -7.36 9.16
N ARG A 166 -1.04 -8.22 8.54
CA ARG A 166 -2.25 -8.78 9.15
C ARG A 166 -1.92 -9.62 10.37
N GLN A 167 -0.91 -10.48 10.29
CA GLN A 167 -0.47 -11.30 11.41
C GLN A 167 -0.03 -10.43 12.60
N ALA A 168 0.75 -9.37 12.36
CA ALA A 168 1.17 -8.45 13.42
C ALA A 168 -0.03 -7.68 14.01
N TYR A 169 -0.96 -7.23 13.16
CA TYR A 169 -2.16 -6.50 13.57
C TYR A 169 -3.09 -7.37 14.43
N GLU A 170 -3.43 -8.56 13.95
CA GLU A 170 -4.27 -9.54 14.66
C GLU A 170 -3.57 -10.08 15.92
N GLY A 171 -2.24 -10.21 15.87
CA GLY A 171 -1.39 -10.51 17.03
C GLY A 171 -1.25 -9.35 18.03
N ARG A 172 -1.91 -8.22 17.78
CA ARG A 172 -1.91 -7.00 18.62
C ARG A 172 -0.50 -6.42 18.86
N GLU A 173 0.42 -6.62 17.93
CA GLU A 173 1.73 -5.98 17.99
C GLU A 173 1.56 -4.46 17.80
N ARG A 174 1.92 -3.64 18.80
CA ARG A 174 1.77 -2.18 18.68
C ARG A 174 2.74 -1.58 17.65
N THR A 175 3.94 -2.14 17.59
CA THR A 175 5.04 -1.66 16.75
C THR A 175 5.65 -2.85 16.01
N LEU A 176 5.61 -2.81 14.68
CA LEU A 176 6.19 -3.80 13.79
C LEU A 176 7.47 -3.25 13.18
N LYS A 177 8.61 -3.91 13.43
CA LYS A 177 9.90 -3.50 12.83
C LYS A 177 9.98 -3.96 11.39
N PHE A 178 10.54 -3.13 10.50
CA PHE A 178 10.70 -3.52 9.10
C PHE A 178 11.61 -4.73 8.93
N THR A 179 12.61 -4.92 9.79
CA THR A 179 13.44 -6.14 9.79
C THR A 179 12.66 -7.44 10.04
N GLN A 180 11.48 -7.37 10.68
CA GLN A 180 10.57 -8.52 10.79
C GLN A 180 9.83 -8.73 9.47
N LEU A 181 9.30 -7.67 8.86
CA LEU A 181 8.65 -7.72 7.55
C LEU A 181 9.60 -8.19 6.44
N GLU A 182 10.86 -7.77 6.45
CA GLU A 182 11.88 -8.23 5.50
C GLU A 182 12.03 -9.75 5.50
N LYS A 183 11.93 -10.40 6.66
CA LYS A 183 12.01 -11.87 6.76
C LYS A 183 10.81 -12.54 6.11
N THR A 184 9.62 -11.95 6.26
CA THR A 184 8.38 -12.46 5.68
C THR A 184 8.34 -12.26 4.17
N VAL A 185 8.67 -11.06 3.70
CA VAL A 185 8.55 -10.68 2.28
C VAL A 185 9.82 -11.02 1.49
N LYS A 186 10.96 -11.25 2.15
CA LYS A 186 12.27 -11.53 1.54
C LYS A 186 12.77 -10.43 0.60
N ILE A 187 12.39 -9.18 0.88
CA ILE A 187 12.79 -7.98 0.15
C ILE A 187 13.40 -6.99 1.14
N PRO A 188 14.58 -6.43 0.86
CA PRO A 188 15.20 -5.42 1.74
C PRO A 188 14.36 -4.14 1.84
N GLN A 189 14.25 -3.58 3.04
CA GLN A 189 13.44 -2.42 3.39
C GLN A 189 13.89 -1.13 2.67
N GLU A 190 15.17 -1.07 2.28
CA GLU A 190 15.75 0.08 1.59
C GLU A 190 15.20 0.21 0.15
N THR A 191 14.74 -0.90 -0.42
CA THR A 191 14.31 -0.95 -1.81
C THR A 191 13.05 -0.12 -2.06
N ILE A 192 12.97 0.45 -3.26
CA ILE A 192 11.76 1.17 -3.72
C ILE A 192 10.56 0.23 -3.72
N PHE A 193 10.77 -1.06 -4.03
CA PHE A 193 9.69 -2.04 -4.07
C PHE A 193 9.10 -2.35 -2.70
N PHE A 194 9.93 -2.51 -1.66
CA PHE A 194 9.44 -2.68 -0.29
C PHE A 194 8.58 -1.49 0.14
N LYS A 195 9.08 -0.27 -0.09
CA LYS A 195 8.34 0.97 0.23
C LYS A 195 7.03 1.09 -0.56
N TYR A 196 7.03 0.65 -1.82
CA TYR A 196 5.83 0.60 -2.66
C TYR A 196 4.78 -0.35 -2.07
N LEU A 197 5.17 -1.59 -1.74
CA LEU A 197 4.28 -2.58 -1.13
C LEU A 197 3.77 -2.10 0.22
N LEU A 198 4.67 -1.63 1.09
CA LEU A 198 4.31 -1.12 2.41
C LEU A 198 3.27 -0.01 2.31
N LYS A 199 3.50 1.00 1.46
CA LYS A 199 2.55 2.11 1.26
C LYS A 199 1.18 1.61 0.79
N LYS A 200 1.14 0.59 -0.06
CA LYS A 200 -0.10 0.03 -0.59
C LYS A 200 -0.85 -0.74 0.49
N CYS A 201 -0.20 -1.67 1.18
CA CYS A 201 -0.83 -2.53 2.18
C CYS A 201 -1.16 -1.76 3.47
N SER A 202 -0.35 -0.76 3.87
CA SER A 202 -0.58 0.00 5.10
C SER A 202 -1.88 0.80 5.09
N GLN A 203 -2.44 1.09 3.92
CA GLN A 203 -3.71 1.80 3.79
C GLN A 203 -4.90 1.01 4.35
N GLU A 204 -4.78 -0.32 4.43
CA GLU A 204 -5.82 -1.19 4.99
C GLU A 204 -5.81 -1.24 6.52
N PHE A 205 -4.79 -0.67 7.15
CA PHE A 205 -4.60 -0.74 8.60
C PHE A 205 -4.56 0.67 9.20
N PRO A 206 -5.14 0.86 10.40
CA PRO A 206 -4.98 2.09 11.15
C PRO A 206 -3.54 2.17 11.67
N CYS A 207 -2.64 2.77 10.89
CA CYS A 207 -1.22 2.79 11.22
C CYS A 207 -0.49 4.07 10.77
N LYS A 208 0.71 4.26 11.35
CA LYS A 208 1.66 5.30 11.00
C LYS A 208 2.99 4.65 10.61
N VAL A 209 3.50 5.03 9.45
CA VAL A 209 4.78 4.54 8.92
C VAL A 209 5.91 5.45 9.39
N LEU A 210 6.89 4.87 10.07
CA LEU A 210 8.15 5.52 10.47
C LEU A 210 9.30 5.04 9.56
N PRO A 211 10.50 5.63 9.64
CA PRO A 211 11.63 5.23 8.79
C PRO A 211 12.00 3.74 8.86
N ASN A 212 11.91 3.13 10.05
CA ASN A 212 12.38 1.76 10.31
C ASN A 212 11.31 0.82 10.91
N ALA A 213 10.07 1.32 11.04
CA ALA A 213 8.98 0.58 11.70
C ALA A 213 7.61 1.11 11.29
N LEU A 214 6.57 0.33 11.59
CA LEU A 214 5.18 0.71 11.48
C LEU A 214 4.54 0.63 12.86
N ILE A 215 3.77 1.65 13.24
CA ILE A 215 3.02 1.68 14.51
C ILE A 215 1.53 1.61 14.18
N PHE A 216 0.84 0.60 14.68
CA PHE A 216 -0.61 0.54 14.57
C PHE A 216 -1.24 1.53 15.55
N SER A 217 -2.01 2.49 15.05
CA SER A 217 -2.64 3.54 15.87
C SER A 217 -3.85 3.01 16.65
N LYS A 218 -4.60 2.09 16.05
CA LYS A 218 -5.67 1.32 16.69
C LYS A 218 -5.34 -0.17 16.56
N LEU A 219 -5.72 -0.98 17.54
CA LEU A 219 -5.55 -2.44 17.49
C LEU A 219 -6.93 -3.09 17.39
N PRO A 220 -7.03 -4.30 16.82
CA PRO A 220 -8.30 -4.99 16.79
C PRO A 220 -8.76 -5.36 18.21
N LEU A 221 -10.08 -5.34 18.41
CA LEU A 221 -10.72 -5.76 19.63
C LEU A 221 -10.74 -7.29 19.76
N MET A 222 -10.44 -7.79 20.95
CA MET A 222 -10.65 -9.18 21.36
C MET A 222 -12.13 -9.50 21.49
N ASP A 223 -12.49 -10.76 21.40
CA ASP A 223 -13.87 -11.19 21.54
C ASP A 223 -14.45 -10.89 22.94
N GLU A 224 -13.64 -10.96 23.98
CA GLU A 224 -14.04 -10.51 25.33
C GLU A 224 -14.31 -9.01 25.38
N GLU A 225 -13.51 -8.18 24.70
CA GLU A 225 -13.71 -6.73 24.63
C GLU A 225 -15.00 -6.39 23.87
N LYS A 226 -15.26 -7.08 22.74
CA LYS A 226 -16.51 -6.96 21.98
C LYS A 226 -17.73 -7.40 22.79
N THR A 227 -17.62 -8.53 23.47
CA THR A 227 -18.71 -9.08 24.32
C THR A 227 -19.03 -8.12 25.45
N ARG A 228 -18.01 -7.58 26.13
CA ARG A 228 -18.18 -6.55 27.16
C ARG A 228 -18.86 -5.29 26.61
N MET A 229 -18.44 -4.78 25.45
CA MET A 229 -19.08 -3.61 24.83
C MET A 229 -20.56 -3.87 24.51
N ALA A 230 -20.87 -5.05 23.94
CA ALA A 230 -22.24 -5.43 23.62
C ALA A 230 -23.11 -5.59 24.87
N ASP A 231 -22.53 -6.14 25.95
CA ASP A 231 -23.21 -6.32 27.23
C ASP A 231 -23.49 -4.98 27.94
N ILE A 232 -22.51 -4.07 27.95
CA ILE A 232 -22.69 -2.68 28.43
C ILE A 232 -23.81 -2.00 27.64
N GLU A 233 -23.78 -2.06 26.31
CA GLU A 233 -24.81 -1.48 25.44
C GLU A 233 -26.20 -2.06 25.73
N LYS A 234 -26.30 -3.39 25.80
CA LYS A 234 -27.56 -4.09 26.10
C LYS A 234 -28.11 -3.70 27.46
N THR A 235 -27.25 -3.64 28.47
CA THR A 235 -27.61 -3.28 29.85
C THR A 235 -28.12 -1.85 29.96
N LEU A 236 -27.43 -0.89 29.33
CA LEU A 236 -27.86 0.50 29.32
C LEU A 236 -29.21 0.67 28.61
N LYS A 237 -29.41 -0.01 27.46
CA LYS A 237 -30.66 0.01 26.71
C LYS A 237 -31.81 -0.64 27.48
N ALA A 238 -31.57 -1.79 28.12
CA ALA A 238 -32.57 -2.49 28.94
C ALA A 238 -33.06 -1.63 30.12
N ASN A 239 -32.13 -0.91 30.76
CA ASN A 239 -32.45 0.01 31.84
C ASN A 239 -32.96 1.39 31.37
N LYS A 240 -33.16 1.58 30.06
CA LYS A 240 -33.62 2.84 29.44
C LYS A 240 -32.72 4.03 29.77
N PHE A 241 -31.42 3.80 29.99
CA PHE A 241 -30.43 4.86 30.14
C PHE A 241 -30.04 5.41 28.78
N LEU A 242 -30.86 6.34 28.27
CA LEU A 242 -30.62 6.99 26.98
C LEU A 242 -29.46 7.99 27.06
N ILE A 243 -29.38 8.73 28.17
CA ILE A 243 -28.20 9.48 28.61
C ILE A 243 -27.66 8.80 29.85
N PHE A 244 -26.38 8.46 29.86
CA PHE A 244 -25.75 7.67 30.91
C PHE A 244 -24.39 8.24 31.30
N THR A 245 -23.91 7.79 32.45
CA THR A 245 -22.59 8.11 33.02
C THR A 245 -21.81 6.81 33.27
N ILE A 246 -20.51 6.92 33.52
CA ILE A 246 -19.67 5.77 33.93
C ILE A 246 -20.26 5.09 35.17
N GLU A 247 -20.77 5.86 36.13
CA GLU A 247 -21.42 5.33 37.34
C GLU A 247 -22.68 4.51 37.02
N ASN A 248 -23.43 4.88 35.97
CA ASN A 248 -24.58 4.09 35.53
C ASN A 248 -24.12 2.72 35.01
N VAL A 249 -23.03 2.66 34.25
CA VAL A 249 -22.49 1.38 33.77
C VAL A 249 -21.99 0.55 34.95
N GLN A 250 -21.22 1.16 35.85
CA GLN A 250 -20.64 0.47 37.01
C GLN A 250 -21.68 -0.09 37.98
N LYS A 251 -22.82 0.58 38.14
CA LYS A 251 -23.91 0.10 39.02
C LYS A 251 -24.74 -1.03 38.40
N ASN A 252 -24.65 -1.23 37.09
CA ASN A 252 -25.48 -2.19 36.35
C ASN A 252 -24.66 -3.32 35.71
N THR A 253 -23.34 -3.33 35.87
CA THR A 253 -22.44 -4.35 35.33
C THR A 253 -21.36 -4.70 36.34
N ASP A 254 -20.82 -5.92 36.25
CA ASP A 254 -19.75 -6.39 37.16
C ASP A 254 -18.34 -6.00 36.67
N TYR A 255 -18.24 -5.08 35.71
CA TYR A 255 -16.97 -4.67 35.13
C TYR A 255 -16.25 -3.65 36.01
N SER A 256 -14.91 -3.77 36.05
CA SER A 256 -14.07 -2.77 36.71
C SER A 256 -14.13 -1.42 35.99
N LEU A 257 -13.85 -0.33 36.72
CA LEU A 257 -13.82 1.02 36.14
C LEU A 257 -12.85 1.15 34.95
N LYS A 258 -11.72 0.42 34.99
CA LYS A 258 -10.78 0.35 33.87
C LYS A 258 -11.43 -0.28 32.64
N GLN A 259 -12.06 -1.45 32.79
CA GLN A 259 -12.72 -2.15 31.69
C GLN A 259 -13.87 -1.34 31.09
N ILE A 260 -14.63 -0.63 31.94
CA ILE A 260 -15.71 0.27 31.51
C ILE A 260 -15.12 1.43 30.70
N ASN A 261 -14.11 2.12 31.23
CA ASN A 261 -13.46 3.23 30.53
C ASN A 261 -12.89 2.79 29.18
N ASP A 262 -12.16 1.67 29.15
CA ASP A 262 -11.58 1.14 27.92
C ASP A 262 -12.69 0.89 26.88
N SER A 263 -13.78 0.21 27.27
CA SER A 263 -14.91 -0.07 26.38
C SER A 263 -15.63 1.20 25.91
N LEU A 264 -15.88 2.18 26.80
CA LEU A 264 -16.53 3.43 26.43
C LEU A 264 -15.67 4.27 25.48
N TRP A 265 -14.36 4.33 25.70
CA TRP A 265 -13.42 5.01 24.79
C TRP A 265 -13.44 4.38 23.40
N TYR A 266 -13.43 3.06 23.29
CA TYR A 266 -13.56 2.37 22.00
C TYR A 266 -14.91 2.66 21.32
N MET A 267 -16.01 2.63 22.07
CA MET A 267 -17.33 2.92 21.53
C MET A 267 -17.51 4.38 21.10
N LEU A 268 -16.81 5.31 21.77
CA LEU A 268 -16.77 6.72 21.40
C LEU A 268 -15.95 6.93 20.10
N ASP A 269 -14.81 6.26 19.95
CA ASP A 269 -14.00 6.26 18.72
C ASP A 269 -14.72 5.57 17.53
N GLU A 270 -15.62 4.63 17.80
CA GLU A 270 -16.52 4.04 16.80
C GLU A 270 -17.80 4.85 16.55
N GLU A 271 -17.93 6.05 17.12
CA GLU A 271 -19.10 6.93 17.01
C GLU A 271 -20.43 6.27 17.43
N LYS A 272 -20.39 5.21 18.25
CA LYS A 272 -21.61 4.61 18.84
C LYS A 272 -22.20 5.50 19.92
N PHE A 273 -21.33 6.27 20.58
CA PHE A 273 -21.70 7.26 21.58
C PHE A 273 -21.24 8.65 21.18
N LEU A 274 -21.95 9.64 21.70
CA LEU A 274 -21.54 11.02 21.73
C LEU A 274 -21.35 11.43 23.19
N GLN A 275 -20.21 12.05 23.48
CA GLN A 275 -19.96 12.66 24.79
C GLN A 275 -20.61 14.04 24.82
N LEU A 276 -21.57 14.24 25.74
CA LEU A 276 -22.30 15.50 25.91
C LEU A 276 -21.54 16.48 26.81
N ASP A 277 -20.86 15.97 27.83
CA ASP A 277 -19.99 16.73 28.73
C ASP A 277 -18.92 15.80 29.35
N GLU A 278 -18.22 16.25 30.39
CA GLU A 278 -17.19 15.44 31.06
C GLU A 278 -17.68 14.09 31.62
N ARG A 279 -18.99 13.93 31.88
CA ARG A 279 -19.55 12.79 32.61
C ARG A 279 -20.68 12.06 31.88
N HIS A 280 -21.36 12.72 30.95
CA HIS A 280 -22.57 12.23 30.30
C HIS A 280 -22.31 11.84 28.85
N PHE A 281 -22.85 10.69 28.49
CA PHE A 281 -22.80 10.10 27.17
C PHE A 281 -24.23 9.81 26.69
N ILE A 282 -24.43 9.86 25.37
CA ILE A 282 -25.68 9.49 24.72
C ILE A 282 -25.39 8.55 23.56
N PHE A 283 -26.26 7.58 23.32
CA PHE A 283 -26.19 6.76 22.10
C PHE A 283 -26.40 7.63 20.86
N ASN A 284 -25.57 7.46 19.85
CA ASN A 284 -25.61 8.30 18.65
C ASN A 284 -26.92 8.13 17.86
N ASP A 285 -27.50 6.92 17.83
CA ASP A 285 -28.82 6.69 17.22
C ASP A 285 -29.95 7.43 17.97
N GLU A 286 -29.91 7.46 19.30
CA GLU A 286 -30.86 8.22 20.12
C GLU A 286 -30.67 9.72 19.97
N TYR A 287 -29.42 10.20 19.95
CA TYR A 287 -29.12 11.61 19.70
C TYR A 287 -29.69 12.07 18.34
N ASN A 288 -29.47 11.27 17.29
CA ASN A 288 -30.00 11.56 15.95
C ASN A 288 -31.54 11.56 15.93
N LYS A 289 -32.20 10.66 16.67
CA LYS A 289 -33.68 10.69 16.83
C LYS A 289 -34.13 12.00 17.48
N ILE A 290 -33.43 12.47 18.52
CA ILE A 290 -33.77 13.75 19.19
C ILE A 290 -33.57 14.92 18.23
N ILE A 291 -32.46 14.98 17.49
CA ILE A 291 -32.21 16.03 16.49
C ILE A 291 -33.29 16.04 15.41
N ASN A 292 -33.72 14.88 14.93
CA ASN A 292 -34.80 14.79 13.95
C ASN A 292 -36.15 15.26 14.52
N ARG A 293 -36.46 14.94 15.78
CA ARG A 293 -37.63 15.48 16.46
C ARG A 293 -37.54 17.00 16.62
N LEU A 294 -36.35 17.53 16.89
CA LEU A 294 -36.09 18.96 17.00
C LEU A 294 -36.31 19.69 15.66
N LYS A 295 -35.82 19.13 14.55
CA LYS A 295 -36.10 19.65 13.20
C LYS A 295 -37.60 19.63 12.88
N LYS A 296 -38.30 18.54 13.24
CA LYS A 296 -39.75 18.44 13.07
C LYS A 296 -40.51 19.46 13.92
N PHE A 297 -40.07 19.68 15.15
CA PHE A 297 -40.61 20.73 16.03
C PHE A 297 -40.46 22.11 15.36
N LYS A 298 -39.25 22.43 14.87
CA LYS A 298 -38.97 23.69 14.16
C LYS A 298 -39.91 23.94 12.98
N ARG A 299 -40.14 22.92 12.16
CA ARG A 299 -41.03 22.99 10.99
C ARG A 299 -42.51 23.21 11.36
N ASN A 300 -42.96 22.64 12.48
CA ASN A 300 -44.37 22.59 12.83
C ASN A 300 -44.81 23.66 13.84
N GLN A 301 -43.94 24.04 14.77
CA GLN A 301 -44.28 24.86 15.95
C GLN A 301 -43.44 26.14 16.05
N GLY A 302 -42.48 26.33 15.15
CA GLY A 302 -41.57 27.48 15.14
C GLY A 302 -40.20 27.17 15.72
N ASP A 303 -39.30 28.14 15.65
CA ASP A 303 -37.89 27.99 16.01
C ASP A 303 -37.60 28.22 17.50
N ILE A 304 -38.61 28.59 18.31
CA ILE A 304 -38.46 28.82 19.75
C ILE A 304 -38.86 27.56 20.53
N LEU A 305 -37.92 27.00 21.26
CA LEU A 305 -38.05 25.82 22.10
C LEU A 305 -38.01 26.20 23.59
N THR A 306 -38.99 25.74 24.36
CA THR A 306 -38.97 25.83 25.83
C THR A 306 -38.54 24.51 26.48
N PHE A 307 -38.35 24.55 27.79
CA PHE A 307 -37.99 23.36 28.57
C PHE A 307 -39.09 22.29 28.53
N ASP A 308 -40.34 22.72 28.66
CA ASP A 308 -41.50 21.83 28.67
C ASP A 308 -41.77 21.21 27.29
N ASP A 309 -41.51 21.97 26.22
CA ASP A 309 -41.56 21.45 24.85
C ASP A 309 -40.56 20.32 24.65
N LEU A 310 -39.30 20.52 25.08
CA LEU A 310 -38.29 19.48 24.93
C LEU A 310 -38.57 18.28 25.83
N ARG A 311 -39.14 18.51 27.02
CA ARG A 311 -39.60 17.45 27.91
C ARG A 311 -40.72 16.64 27.28
N ALA A 312 -41.67 17.27 26.59
CA ALA A 312 -42.73 16.59 25.85
C ALA A 312 -42.18 15.77 24.67
N VAL A 313 -41.10 16.24 24.03
CA VAL A 313 -40.48 15.59 22.87
C VAL A 313 -39.58 14.40 23.25
N THR A 314 -38.92 14.47 24.40
CA THR A 314 -37.89 13.49 24.81
C THR A 314 -38.29 12.62 26.00
N SER A 315 -39.27 13.07 26.81
CA SER A 315 -39.64 12.49 28.11
C SER A 315 -38.49 12.46 29.13
N TYR A 316 -37.43 13.24 28.92
CA TYR A 316 -36.27 13.24 29.81
C TYR A 316 -36.50 14.05 31.08
N SER A 317 -35.79 13.65 32.13
CA SER A 317 -35.79 14.39 33.39
C SER A 317 -35.09 15.74 33.22
N ARG A 318 -35.38 16.67 34.14
CA ARG A 318 -34.82 18.02 34.07
C ARG A 318 -33.29 18.02 34.06
N LYS A 319 -32.67 17.10 34.80
CA LYS A 319 -31.22 16.91 34.86
C LYS A 319 -30.61 16.68 33.46
N TYR A 320 -31.16 15.75 32.69
CA TYR A 320 -30.59 15.38 31.38
C TYR A 320 -30.91 16.37 30.27
N LEU A 321 -32.05 17.06 30.36
CA LEU A 321 -32.41 18.13 29.45
C LEU A 321 -31.45 19.32 29.53
N ILE A 322 -30.97 19.65 30.74
CA ILE A 322 -29.96 20.71 30.94
C ILE A 322 -28.67 20.35 30.20
N VAL A 323 -28.17 19.12 30.38
CA VAL A 323 -26.95 18.63 29.72
C VAL A 323 -27.06 18.71 28.19
N LEU A 324 -28.19 18.26 27.62
CA LEU A 324 -28.43 18.36 26.17
C LEU A 324 -28.42 19.81 25.68
N PHE A 325 -29.06 20.70 26.42
CA PHE A 325 -29.13 22.10 26.06
C PHE A 325 -27.78 22.79 26.11
N GLU A 326 -26.97 22.53 27.12
CA GLU A 326 -25.62 23.07 27.24
C GLU A 326 -24.75 22.57 26.09
N TYR A 327 -24.83 21.27 25.78
CA TYR A 327 -24.15 20.69 24.63
C TYR A 327 -24.58 21.35 23.31
N TRP A 328 -25.88 21.52 23.07
CA TRP A 328 -26.39 22.15 21.85
C TRP A 328 -26.05 23.63 21.72
N ASP A 329 -26.10 24.38 22.82
CA ASP A 329 -25.71 25.78 22.85
C ASP A 329 -24.21 25.91 22.51
N GLY A 330 -23.35 25.02 23.03
CA GLY A 330 -21.92 24.97 22.71
C GLY A 330 -21.61 24.57 21.25
N HIS A 331 -22.48 23.78 20.62
CA HIS A 331 -22.31 23.30 19.24
C HIS A 331 -23.12 24.10 18.19
N ASN A 332 -23.65 25.27 18.56
CA ASN A 332 -24.48 26.12 17.69
C ASN A 332 -25.71 25.40 17.10
N ILE A 333 -26.24 24.42 17.82
CA ILE A 333 -27.50 23.73 17.46
C ILE A 333 -28.69 24.54 17.99
N THR A 334 -28.55 25.10 19.19
CA THR A 334 -29.49 26.05 19.80
C THR A 334 -28.78 27.32 20.27
N ARG A 335 -29.56 28.36 20.58
CA ARG A 335 -29.08 29.57 21.23
C ARG A 335 -30.03 29.97 22.35
N ARG A 336 -29.50 30.27 23.53
CA ARG A 336 -30.31 30.78 24.65
C ARG A 336 -30.81 32.20 24.39
N VAL A 337 -32.12 32.41 24.53
CA VAL A 337 -32.80 33.71 24.42
C VAL A 337 -33.71 33.86 25.63
N GLY A 338 -33.18 34.47 26.70
CA GLY A 338 -33.84 34.56 28.00
C GLY A 338 -34.09 33.18 28.63
N ASN A 339 -35.38 32.87 28.85
CA ASN A 339 -35.85 31.59 29.41
C ASN A 339 -36.16 30.52 28.34
N LYS A 340 -35.95 30.84 27.06
CA LYS A 340 -36.22 29.94 25.93
C LYS A 340 -34.94 29.73 25.11
N ARG A 341 -35.00 28.83 24.12
CA ARG A 341 -33.91 28.59 23.17
C ARG A 341 -34.40 28.69 21.74
N GLN A 342 -33.61 29.32 20.89
CA GLN A 342 -33.84 29.35 19.46
C GLN A 342 -33.10 28.20 18.77
N ILE A 343 -33.75 27.47 17.87
CA ILE A 343 -33.19 26.34 17.12
C ILE A 343 -32.48 26.88 15.86
N LEU A 344 -31.18 26.65 15.75
CA LEU A 344 -30.33 27.18 14.67
C LEU A 344 -30.17 26.21 13.48
N LEU A 345 -30.56 24.95 13.62
CA LEU A 345 -30.46 23.94 12.57
C LEU A 345 -31.24 24.35 11.30
N GLY A 346 -30.65 24.04 10.13
CA GLY A 346 -31.36 24.10 8.84
C GLY A 346 -32.53 23.10 8.82
N ALA A 347 -33.59 23.46 8.07
CA ALA A 347 -34.85 22.72 8.04
C ALA A 347 -34.66 21.25 7.64
#